data_AF-A0A9N7NYM8-F1
#
_entry.id   AF-A0A9N7NYM8-F1
#
_cell.length_a   1.000
_cell.length_b   1.000
_cell.length_c   1.000
_cell.angle_alpha   90.00
_cell.angle_beta   90.00
_cell.angle_gamma   90.00
#
_symmetry.space_group_name_H-M   'P 1'
#
loop_
_entity.id
_entity.type
_entity.pdbx_description
1 polymer ?
#
loop_
_entity_poly.entity_id
_entity_poly.type
_entity_poly.pdbx_seq_one_letter_code
_entity_poly.pdbx_strand_id
1 'polypeptide(L)'
;ACQTTDASKWELAMKDEMKSLISNQTWELVKLPMGKKALHNKWVSRVKEDHDGSKRYKARLVVKGFQQKEGVDYTEIFAPVVKLNTIRTVL
;
A
#
# COMPACT_ATOMS: atom_id res chain seq x y z
N ALA A 1 20.07 -3.41 12.02
CA ALA A 1 19.38 -4.01 13.19
C ALA A 1 18.18 -3.14 13.52
N CYS A 2 16.98 -3.73 13.56
CA CYS A 2 15.74 -3.02 13.93
C CYS A 2 15.83 -2.65 15.42
N GLN A 3 15.83 -1.35 15.74
CA GLN A 3 15.83 -0.89 17.13
C GLN A 3 14.47 -1.28 17.75
N THR A 4 14.49 -2.21 18.69
CA THR A 4 13.33 -2.90 19.31
C THR A 4 12.24 -1.98 19.84
N THR A 5 12.55 -0.73 20.18
CA THR A 5 11.62 0.23 20.80
C THR A 5 10.52 0.74 19.88
N ASP A 6 10.70 0.71 18.56
CA ASP A 6 9.72 1.22 17.60
C ASP A 6 8.95 0.11 16.86
N ALA A 7 9.27 -1.16 17.12
CA ALA A 7 8.65 -2.31 16.46
C ALA A 7 7.12 -2.30 16.59
N SER A 8 6.60 -2.01 17.79
CA SER A 8 5.16 -1.93 18.05
C SER A 8 4.48 -0.81 17.27
N LYS A 9 5.16 0.33 17.06
CA LYS A 9 4.62 1.46 16.28
C LYS A 9 4.55 1.12 14.80
N TRP A 10 5.53 0.39 14.28
CA TRP A 10 5.51 -0.11 12.91
C TRP A 10 4.42 -1.16 12.70
N GLU A 11 4.24 -2.09 13.64
CA GLU A 11 3.17 -3.09 13.59
C GLU A 11 1.79 -2.44 13.60
N LEU A 12 1.60 -1.41 14.44
CA LEU A 12 0.35 -0.64 14.48
C LEU A 12 0.08 0.05 13.14
N ALA A 13 1.09 0.68 12.53
CA ALA A 13 0.95 1.31 11.22
C ALA A 13 0.64 0.31 10.10
N MET A 14 1.17 -0.92 10.17
CA MET A 14 0.82 -1.99 9.22
C MET A 14 -0.62 -2.47 9.38
N LYS A 15 -1.09 -2.62 10.63
CA LYS A 15 -2.48 -2.98 10.94
C LYS A 15 -3.46 -1.90 10.45
N ASP A 16 -3.11 -0.63 10.64
CA ASP A 16 -3.91 0.51 10.17
C ASP A 16 -4.04 0.52 8.64
N GLU A 17 -2.93 0.31 7.92
CA GLU A 17 -2.96 0.17 6.44
C GLU A 17 -3.85 -1.01 6.01
N MET A 18 -3.69 -2.18 6.64
CA MET A 18 -4.52 -3.35 6.32
C MET A 18 -6.01 -3.07 6.54
N LYS A 19 -6.35 -2.42 7.65
CA LYS A 19 -7.73 -2.01 7.96
C LYS A 19 -8.26 -1.01 6.93
N SER A 20 -7.44 -0.06 6.50
CA SER A 20 -7.81 0.90 5.46
C SER A 20 -8.07 0.22 4.12
N LEU A 21 -7.23 -0.74 3.72
CA LEU A 21 -7.42 -1.52 2.51
C LEU A 21 -8.76 -2.28 2.55
N ILE A 22 -9.08 -2.95 3.67
CA ILE A 22 -10.35 -3.65 3.85
C ILE A 22 -11.53 -2.66 3.81
N SER A 23 -11.42 -1.54 4.51
CA SER A 23 -12.47 -0.52 4.59
C SER A 23 -12.76 0.14 3.24
N ASN A 24 -11.75 0.30 2.39
CA ASN A 24 -11.91 0.88 1.07
C ASN A 24 -12.48 -0.12 0.06
N GLN A 25 -12.61 -1.41 0.42
CA GLN A 25 -13.05 -2.50 -0.47
C GLN A 25 -12.26 -2.56 -1.78
N THR A 26 -11.01 -2.07 -1.78
CA THR A 26 -10.14 -2.00 -2.96
C THR A 26 -9.34 -3.28 -3.20
N TRP A 27 -9.45 -4.27 -2.32
CA TRP A 27 -8.75 -5.54 -2.43
C TRP A 27 -9.60 -6.69 -1.88
N GLU A 28 -9.42 -7.86 -2.48
CA GLU A 28 -9.99 -9.12 -2.00
C GLU A 28 -8.86 -10.15 -1.87
N LEU A 29 -8.86 -10.90 -0.77
CA LEU A 29 -7.95 -12.02 -0.61
C LEU A 29 -8.46 -13.22 -1.43
N VAL A 30 -7.97 -13.35 -2.65
CA VAL A 30 -8.31 -14.48 -3.53
C VAL A 30 -7.24 -15.58 -3.47
N LYS A 31 -7.66 -16.83 -3.70
CA LYS A 31 -6.70 -17.92 -3.94
C LYS A 31 -5.99 -17.67 -5.26
N LEU A 32 -4.69 -18.01 -5.33
CA LEU A 32 -3.92 -17.87 -6.56
C LEU A 32 -4.57 -18.70 -7.68
N PRO A 33 -5.06 -18.08 -8.77
CA PRO A 33 -5.69 -18.82 -9.86
C PRO A 33 -4.65 -19.71 -10.57
N MET A 34 -5.11 -20.85 -11.06
CA MET A 34 -4.26 -21.84 -11.71
C MET A 34 -3.53 -21.22 -12.92
N GLY A 35 -2.21 -21.39 -12.98
CA GLY A 35 -1.38 -20.84 -14.07
C GLY A 35 -0.96 -19.38 -13.90
N LYS A 36 -1.42 -18.65 -12.88
CA LYS A 36 -0.87 -17.33 -12.53
C LYS A 36 0.21 -17.45 -11.46
N LYS A 37 1.15 -16.49 -11.46
CA LYS A 37 2.20 -16.37 -10.45
C LYS A 37 1.86 -15.23 -9.51
N ALA A 38 1.91 -15.48 -8.20
CA ALA A 38 1.73 -14.41 -7.22
C ALA A 38 2.86 -13.37 -7.35
N LEU A 39 2.49 -12.09 -7.42
CA LEU A 39 3.46 -11.01 -7.37
C LEU A 39 3.98 -10.84 -5.94
N HIS A 40 5.28 -10.68 -5.81
CA HIS A 40 5.87 -10.43 -4.50
C HIS A 40 5.49 -9.03 -4.01
N ASN A 41 5.07 -8.93 -2.76
CA ASN A 41 4.86 -7.65 -2.09
C ASN A 41 5.99 -7.34 -1.11
N LYS A 42 6.07 -6.07 -0.69
CA LYS A 42 7.00 -5.59 0.32
C LYS A 42 6.33 -4.47 1.12
N TRP A 43 6.61 -4.45 2.42
CA TRP A 43 6.27 -3.31 3.26
C TRP A 43 7.28 -2.17 3.10
N VAL A 44 6.75 -0.97 2.87
CA VAL A 44 7.52 0.28 2.85
C VAL A 44 7.14 1.08 4.08
N SER A 45 8.07 1.23 5.01
CA SER A 45 7.94 2.01 6.24
C SER A 45 8.65 3.35 6.11
N ARG A 46 8.01 4.42 6.57
CA ARG A 46 8.60 5.76 6.65
C ARG A 46 8.07 6.51 7.87
N VAL A 47 8.98 7.09 8.65
CA VAL A 47 8.60 8.03 9.71
C VAL A 47 8.40 9.40 9.06
N LYS A 48 7.28 10.04 9.36
CA LYS A 48 6.98 11.41 8.96
C LYS A 48 6.97 12.27 10.21
N GLU A 49 7.47 13.48 10.07
CA GLU A 49 7.30 14.53 11.07
C GLU A 49 6.11 15.39 10.65
N ASP A 50 5.16 15.56 11.56
CA ASP A 50 4.04 16.48 11.37
C ASP A 50 4.48 17.92 11.70
N HIS A 51 3.69 18.91 11.30
CA HIS A 51 3.99 20.33 11.53
C HIS A 51 4.15 20.69 13.01
N ASP A 52 3.52 19.93 13.91
CA ASP A 52 3.62 20.07 15.37
C ASP A 52 4.88 19.39 15.97
N GLY A 53 5.77 18.84 15.12
CA GLY A 53 6.95 18.10 15.55
C GLY A 53 6.67 16.66 16.02
N SER A 54 5.41 16.21 16.00
CA SER A 54 5.05 14.83 16.32
C SER A 54 5.54 13.86 15.23
N LYS A 55 6.05 12.70 15.65
CA LYS A 55 6.49 11.64 14.72
C LYS A 55 5.35 10.67 14.41
N ARG A 56 4.94 10.63 13.15
CA ARG A 56 3.96 9.67 12.63
C ARG A 56 4.64 8.54 11.87
N TYR A 57 4.36 7.32 12.29
CA TYR A 57 4.84 6.11 11.61
C TYR A 57 3.87 5.76 10.50
N LYS A 58 4.38 5.64 9.26
CA LYS A 58 3.57 5.28 8.10
C LYS A 58 4.12 4.01 7.46
N ALA A 59 3.27 3.00 7.31
CA ALA A 59 3.57 1.78 6.58
C ALA A 59 2.67 1.70 5.34
N ARG A 60 3.18 1.12 4.25
CA ARG A 60 2.41 0.84 3.03
C ARG A 60 2.77 -0.52 2.51
N LEU A 61 1.78 -1.28 2.08
CA LEU A 61 1.98 -2.54 1.36
C LEU A 61 2.11 -2.22 -0.13
N VAL A 62 3.25 -2.57 -0.73
CA VAL A 62 3.53 -2.25 -2.13
C VAL A 62 3.91 -3.52 -2.88
N VAL A 63 3.35 -3.71 -4.07
CA VAL A 63 3.71 -4.80 -4.98
C VAL A 63 5.03 -4.48 -5.68
N LYS A 64 5.89 -5.49 -5.86
CA LYS A 64 7.11 -5.37 -6.67
C LYS A 64 6.72 -5.32 -8.17
N GLY A 65 6.43 -4.11 -8.65
CA GLY A 65 5.92 -3.87 -10.00
C GLY A 65 6.83 -4.31 -11.14
N PHE A 66 8.14 -4.48 -10.93
CA PHE A 66 9.06 -4.94 -11.98
C PHE A 66 8.77 -6.38 -12.48
N GLN A 67 7.95 -7.14 -11.77
CA GLN A 67 7.51 -8.48 -12.19
C GLN A 67 6.15 -8.46 -12.91
N GLN A 68 5.51 -7.29 -13.05
CA GLN A 68 4.23 -7.15 -13.73
C GLN A 68 4.41 -7.31 -15.24
N LYS A 69 3.55 -8.12 -15.85
CA LYS A 69 3.44 -8.24 -17.30
C LYS A 69 2.30 -7.38 -17.82
N GLU A 70 2.60 -6.53 -18.80
CA GLU A 70 1.60 -5.74 -19.52
C GLU A 70 0.50 -6.65 -20.08
N GLY A 71 -0.76 -6.22 -19.96
CA GLY A 71 -1.93 -7.00 -20.41
C GLY A 71 -2.36 -8.16 -19.50
N VAL A 72 -1.57 -8.51 -18.47
CA VAL A 72 -1.93 -9.53 -17.47
C VAL A 72 -2.15 -8.89 -16.09
N ASP A 73 -1.15 -8.17 -15.57
CA ASP A 73 -1.16 -7.68 -14.19
C ASP A 73 -1.55 -6.18 -14.07
N TYR A 74 -1.47 -5.43 -15.18
CA TYR A 74 -1.69 -3.97 -15.19
C TYR A 74 -3.17 -3.59 -15.09
N THR A 75 -4.08 -4.45 -15.55
CA THR A 75 -5.53 -4.23 -15.48
C THR A 75 -6.13 -4.67 -14.13
N GLU A 76 -5.44 -5.55 -13.40
CA GLU A 76 -5.89 -6.07 -12.11
C GLU A 76 -5.42 -5.20 -10.93
N ILE A 77 -4.31 -4.45 -11.07
CA ILE A 77 -3.72 -3.65 -10.00
C ILE A 77 -4.00 -2.16 -10.22
N PHE A 78 -5.09 -1.68 -9.63
CA PHE A 78 -5.40 -0.25 -9.58
C PHE A 78 -4.50 0.44 -8.54
N ALA A 79 -3.59 1.31 -8.99
CA ALA A 79 -2.92 2.25 -8.09
C ALA A 79 -3.90 3.38 -7.76
N PRO A 80 -4.31 3.59 -6.49
CA PRO A 80 -5.23 4.66 -6.14
C PRO A 80 -4.51 6.01 -6.22
N VAL A 81 -4.58 6.66 -7.39
CA VAL A 81 -4.00 7.98 -7.63
C VAL A 81 -5.08 8.97 -8.11
N VAL A 82 -6.23 8.98 -7.44
CA VAL A 82 -7.23 10.03 -7.66
C VAL A 82 -7.61 10.66 -6.33
N LYS A 83 -7.14 11.89 -6.11
CA LYS A 83 -7.76 12.80 -5.13
C LYS A 83 -8.77 13.64 -5.89
N LEU A 84 -9.96 13.83 -5.32
CA LEU A 84 -10.98 14.70 -5.95
C LEU A 84 -10.43 16.10 -6.24
N ASN A 85 -9.55 16.63 -5.37
CA ASN A 85 -8.88 17.93 -5.55
C ASN A 85 -7.91 18.00 -6.74
N THR A 86 -7.53 16.86 -7.35
CA THR A 86 -6.66 16.81 -8.53
C THR A 86 -7.43 16.64 -9.84
N ILE A 87 -8.75 16.49 -9.81
CA ILE A 87 -9.58 16.43 -11.02
C ILE A 87 -9.72 17.86 -11.55
N ARG A 88 -9.02 18.17 -12.64
CA ARG A 88 -9.21 19.41 -13.41
C ARG A 88 -10.03 19.07 -14.65
N THR A 89 -11.24 19.60 -14.72
CA THR A 89 -12.08 19.54 -15.92
C THR A 89 -11.64 20.65 -16.87
N VAL A 90 -11.29 20.30 -18.11
CA VAL A 90 -11.14 21.26 -19.22
C VAL A 90 -12.35 21.05 -20.13
N LEU A 91 -13.14 22.11 -20.32
CA LEU A 91 -14.30 22.14 -21.22
C LEU A 91 -13.86 22.40 -22.66
#